data_AF-A0A5C9BD40-F1
#
_entry.id   AF-A0A5C9BD40-F1
#
_cell.length_a   1.000
_cell.length_b   1.000
_cell.length_c   1.000
_cell.angle_alpha   90.00
_cell.angle_beta   90.00
_cell.angle_gamma   90.00
#
_symmetry.space_group_name_H-M   'P 1'
#
loop_
_entity.id
_entity.type
_entity.pdbx_description
1 polymer ?
#
loop_
_entity_poly.entity_id
_entity_poly.type
_entity_poly.pdbx_seq_one_letter_code
_entity_poly.pdbx_strand_id
1 'polypeptide(L)'
;MQPKLGLLKFERREAVGICTALSRMLGTPRTERPAIFGEIVLIVLWTASIAFAVEPLDPTSARLTPSERPAGRSINFVRDVSPALTKAGCNAGACHGSFQGRGGFRLSLLGFDP
;
A
#
# COMPACT_ATOMS: atom_id res chain seq x y z
N MET A 1 45.51 -19.52 -44.27
CA MET A 1 45.53 -18.05 -44.45
C MET A 1 44.47 -17.43 -43.56
N GLN A 2 44.89 -16.68 -42.55
CA GLN A 2 44.04 -15.91 -41.65
C GLN A 2 44.37 -14.43 -41.90
N PRO A 3 43.40 -13.55 -42.19
CA PRO A 3 43.58 -12.12 -41.98
C PRO A 3 43.05 -11.73 -40.60
N LYS A 4 43.93 -11.12 -39.81
CA LYS A 4 43.68 -10.52 -38.50
C LYS A 4 42.81 -9.28 -38.69
N LEU A 5 41.60 -9.26 -38.13
CA LEU A 5 40.82 -8.03 -37.98
C LEU A 5 41.05 -7.48 -36.57
N GLY A 6 41.82 -6.38 -36.53
CA GLY A 6 42.21 -5.69 -35.32
C GLY A 6 41.01 -5.13 -34.57
N LEU A 7 40.83 -5.64 -33.36
CA LEU A 7 39.94 -5.13 -32.34
C LEU A 7 40.41 -3.74 -31.90
N LEU A 8 39.91 -2.67 -32.53
CA LEU A 8 40.13 -1.31 -32.03
C LEU A 8 39.37 -1.15 -30.71
N LYS A 9 40.16 -1.11 -29.65
CA LYS A 9 39.77 -0.97 -28.26
C LYS A 9 39.27 0.46 -28.05
N PHE A 10 37.97 0.68 -28.24
CA PHE A 10 37.31 1.95 -27.95
C PHE A 10 37.32 2.16 -26.42
N GLU A 11 38.34 2.85 -25.95
CA GLU A 11 38.61 3.06 -24.53
C GLU A 11 37.60 4.06 -23.96
N ARG A 12 37.06 3.74 -22.78
CA ARG A 12 35.99 4.48 -22.07
C ARG A 12 36.32 5.96 -21.80
N ARG A 13 37.56 6.39 -22.03
CA ARG A 13 38.05 7.77 -21.86
C ARG A 13 37.68 8.68 -23.02
N GLU A 14 37.51 8.16 -24.24
CA GLU A 14 37.17 8.97 -25.41
C GLU A 14 35.69 9.41 -25.41
N ALA A 15 34.80 8.57 -24.86
CA ALA A 15 33.38 8.90 -24.70
C ALA A 15 33.15 10.10 -23.77
N VAL A 16 33.96 10.25 -22.72
CA VAL A 16 33.87 11.38 -21.76
C VAL A 16 34.38 12.68 -22.41
N GLY A 17 35.40 12.60 -23.26
CA GLY A 17 35.92 13.75 -24.02
C GLY A 17 34.90 14.30 -25.02
N ILE A 18 34.23 13.42 -25.76
CA ILE A 18 33.20 13.80 -26.75
C ILE A 18 31.97 14.41 -26.05
N CYS A 19 31.51 13.85 -24.92
CA CYS A 19 30.40 14.43 -24.14
C CYS A 19 30.74 15.79 -23.52
N THR A 20 31.99 16.00 -23.07
CA THR A 20 32.40 17.26 -22.44
C THR A 20 32.60 18.38 -23.48
N ALA A 21 33.09 18.07 -24.68
CA ALA A 21 33.26 19.04 -25.76
C ALA A 21 31.90 19.51 -26.34
N LEU A 22 30.94 18.60 -26.54
CA LEU A 22 29.59 18.92 -26.98
C LEU A 22 28.82 19.78 -25.96
N SER A 23 29.02 19.52 -24.67
CA SER A 23 28.39 20.31 -23.59
C SER A 23 28.94 21.74 -23.46
N ARG A 24 30.14 22.02 -24.00
CA ARG A 24 30.72 23.39 -24.01
C ARG A 24 30.40 24.18 -25.29
N MET A 25 30.19 23.51 -26.42
CA MET A 25 29.78 24.18 -27.67
C MET A 25 28.29 24.53 -27.68
N LEU A 26 27.45 23.74 -27.01
CA LEU A 26 26.05 24.06 -26.78
C LEU A 26 25.96 24.98 -25.55
N GLY A 27 26.40 26.23 -25.72
CA GLY A 27 26.20 27.28 -24.72
C GLY A 27 24.73 27.35 -24.35
N THR A 28 24.37 26.81 -23.18
CA THR A 28 23.00 26.86 -22.68
C THR A 28 22.76 28.23 -22.08
N PRO A 29 21.84 29.04 -22.64
CA PRO A 29 21.43 30.27 -22.00
C PRO A 29 20.84 29.93 -20.63
N ARG A 30 21.37 30.64 -19.63
CA ARG A 30 20.96 30.63 -18.23
C ARG A 30 19.58 31.27 -18.09
N THR A 31 18.50 30.58 -18.47
CA THR A 31 17.07 30.88 -18.23
C THR A 31 16.33 29.85 -19.11
N GLU A 32 15.81 28.72 -18.64
CA GLU A 32 14.64 28.52 -17.79
C GLU A 32 14.66 27.02 -17.43
N ARG A 33 14.36 26.64 -16.19
CA ARG A 33 14.26 25.24 -15.77
C ARG A 33 12.84 24.74 -16.05
N PRO A 34 12.54 23.90 -17.05
CA PRO A 34 11.25 23.23 -17.10
C PRO A 34 11.26 22.08 -16.09
N ALA A 35 10.92 22.37 -14.83
CA ALA A 35 10.84 21.40 -13.73
C ALA A 35 9.85 20.24 -13.99
N ILE A 36 9.03 20.34 -15.04
CA ILE A 36 7.91 19.44 -15.32
C ILE A 36 8.37 18.14 -16.03
N PHE A 37 9.46 18.21 -16.81
CA PHE A 37 9.91 17.07 -17.61
C PHE A 37 10.58 15.97 -16.76
N GLY A 38 11.25 16.35 -15.67
CA GLY A 38 11.84 15.41 -14.72
C GLY A 38 10.81 14.70 -13.83
N GLU A 39 9.75 15.41 -13.42
CA GLU A 39 8.68 14.86 -12.58
C GLU A 39 7.87 13.78 -13.31
N ILE A 40 7.56 13.97 -14.59
CA ILE A 40 6.83 12.98 -15.40
C ILE A 40 7.61 11.66 -15.50
N VAL A 41 8.93 11.73 -15.70
CA VAL A 41 9.78 10.53 -15.76
C VAL A 41 9.78 9.79 -14.41
N LEU A 42 9.85 10.50 -13.29
CA LEU A 42 9.78 9.89 -11.96
C LEU A 42 8.42 9.24 -11.69
N ILE A 43 7.31 9.87 -12.09
CA ILE A 43 5.96 9.32 -11.93
C ILE A 43 5.78 8.05 -12.78
N VAL A 44 6.26 8.04 -14.03
CA VAL A 44 6.17 6.87 -14.92
C VAL A 44 7.01 5.70 -14.37
N LEU A 45 8.22 5.97 -13.90
CA LEU A 45 9.07 4.93 -13.30
C LEU A 45 8.49 4.41 -11.97
N TRP A 46 7.92 5.28 -11.15
CA TRP A 46 7.28 4.90 -9.88
C TRP A 46 6.04 4.04 -10.10
N THR A 47 5.15 4.43 -11.02
CA THR A 47 3.94 3.68 -11.35
C THR A 47 4.24 2.33 -12.02
N ALA A 48 5.26 2.25 -12.87
CA ALA A 48 5.74 0.98 -13.43
C ALA A 48 6.29 0.02 -12.36
N SER A 49 6.95 0.55 -11.32
CA SER A 49 7.48 -0.25 -10.21
C SER A 49 6.35 -0.86 -9.36
N ILE A 50 5.24 -0.14 -9.17
CA ILE A 50 4.07 -0.65 -8.43
C ILE A 50 3.39 -1.79 -9.19
N ALA A 51 3.31 -1.70 -10.53
CA ALA A 51 2.68 -2.72 -11.36
C ALA A 51 3.43 -4.07 -11.33
N PHE A 52 4.74 -4.06 -11.11
CA PHE A 52 5.57 -5.28 -11.08
C PHE A 52 5.61 -5.98 -9.71
N ALA A 53 5.14 -5.33 -8.65
CA ALA A 53 5.17 -5.87 -7.28
C ALA A 53 3.88 -6.62 -6.87
N VAL A 54 2.85 -6.62 -7.73
CA VAL A 54 1.59 -7.31 -7.45
C VAL A 54 1.69 -8.73 -8.01
N GLU A 55 2.20 -9.64 -7.18
CA GLU A 55 2.03 -11.08 -7.39
C GLU A 55 0.51 -11.37 -7.42
N PRO A 56 0.00 -12.19 -8.37
CA PRO A 56 -1.39 -12.59 -8.35
C PRO A 56 -1.68 -13.37 -7.07
N LEU A 57 -2.58 -12.83 -6.23
CA LEU A 57 -3.08 -13.50 -5.04
C LEU A 57 -3.71 -14.82 -5.48
N ASP A 58 -3.08 -15.95 -5.14
CA ASP A 58 -3.62 -17.28 -5.40
C ASP A 58 -4.94 -17.43 -4.63
N PRO A 59 -6.11 -17.50 -5.30
CA PRO A 59 -7.42 -17.54 -4.63
C PRO A 59 -7.60 -18.80 -3.78
N THR A 60 -6.71 -19.80 -3.94
CA THR A 60 -6.68 -21.04 -3.17
C THR A 60 -6.07 -20.86 -1.77
N SER A 61 -5.28 -19.80 -1.57
CA SER A 61 -4.61 -19.51 -0.29
C SER A 61 -5.54 -18.91 0.78
N ALA A 62 -6.76 -18.51 0.41
CA ALA A 62 -7.77 -17.97 1.32
C ALA A 62 -8.45 -19.04 2.20
N ARG A 63 -7.78 -20.17 2.47
CA ARG A 63 -8.17 -21.04 3.57
C ARG A 63 -7.92 -20.24 4.85
N LEU A 64 -9.00 -19.79 5.47
CA LEU A 64 -9.00 -19.25 6.83
C LEU A 64 -8.51 -20.36 7.75
N THR A 65 -7.19 -20.47 7.92
CA THR A 65 -6.62 -21.22 9.03
C THR A 65 -7.15 -20.52 10.29
N PRO A 66 -7.75 -21.26 11.24
CA PRO A 66 -8.11 -20.67 12.51
C PRO A 66 -6.85 -20.03 13.07
N SER A 67 -6.83 -18.70 13.15
CA SER A 67 -5.76 -17.98 13.81
C SER A 67 -5.68 -18.55 15.22
N GLU A 68 -4.52 -19.12 15.56
CA GLU A 68 -4.21 -19.57 16.90
C GLU A 68 -4.26 -18.33 17.79
N ARG A 69 -5.46 -18.05 18.31
CA ARG A 69 -5.65 -17.00 19.29
C ARG A 69 -4.70 -17.36 20.43
N PRO A 70 -3.79 -16.46 20.84
CA PRO A 70 -2.95 -16.72 22.00
C PRO A 70 -3.85 -17.18 23.13
N ALA A 71 -3.40 -18.16 23.92
CA ALA A 71 -4.14 -18.77 25.02
C ALA A 71 -4.39 -17.73 26.13
N GLY A 72 -5.24 -16.77 25.82
CA GLY A 72 -5.70 -15.67 26.62
C GLY A 72 -7.15 -15.92 26.99
N ARG A 73 -7.53 -15.38 28.14
CA ARG A 73 -8.86 -15.45 28.76
C ARG A 73 -9.99 -15.48 27.72
N SER A 74 -10.89 -16.44 27.89
CA SER A 74 -12.11 -16.55 27.07
C SER A 74 -12.95 -15.27 27.17
N ILE A 75 -13.40 -14.77 26.03
CA ILE A 75 -14.27 -13.60 25.96
C ILE A 75 -15.65 -14.00 26.48
N ASN A 76 -16.16 -13.26 27.45
CA ASN A 76 -17.49 -13.43 28.01
C ASN A 76 -18.37 -12.25 27.59
N PHE A 77 -19.49 -12.52 26.94
CA PHE A 77 -20.38 -11.47 26.43
C PHE A 77 -20.85 -10.50 27.52
N VAL A 78 -21.27 -11.01 28.68
CA VAL A 78 -21.79 -10.19 29.78
C VAL A 78 -20.70 -9.32 30.39
N ARG A 79 -19.47 -9.84 30.51
CA ARG A 79 -18.35 -9.12 31.16
C ARG A 79 -17.60 -8.19 30.21
N ASP A 80 -17.51 -8.53 28.94
CA ASP A 80 -16.60 -7.88 27.99
C ASP A 80 -17.35 -7.08 26.92
N VAL A 81 -18.51 -7.56 26.45
CA VAL A 81 -19.24 -6.96 25.31
C VAL A 81 -20.41 -6.09 25.76
N SER A 82 -21.27 -6.60 26.64
CA SER A 82 -22.44 -5.89 27.17
C SER A 82 -22.10 -4.51 27.76
N PRO A 83 -21.02 -4.33 28.56
CA PRO A 83 -20.67 -3.03 29.11
C PRO A 83 -20.23 -2.03 28.03
N ALA A 84 -19.57 -2.49 26.97
CA ALA A 84 -19.16 -1.65 25.85
C ALA A 84 -20.39 -1.13 25.08
N LEU A 85 -21.36 -2.01 24.80
CA LEU A 85 -22.61 -1.65 24.15
C LEU A 85 -23.47 -0.72 25.01
N THR A 86 -23.46 -0.93 26.33
CA THR A 86 -24.14 -0.05 27.29
C THR A 86 -23.53 1.33 27.32
N LYS A 87 -22.19 1.40 27.37
CA LYS A 87 -21.46 2.67 27.35
C LYS A 87 -21.68 3.46 26.06
N ALA A 88 -21.83 2.77 24.93
CA ALA A 88 -22.17 3.37 23.65
C ALA A 88 -23.66 3.78 23.54
N GLY A 89 -24.50 3.44 24.53
CA GLY A 89 -25.94 3.72 24.51
C GLY A 89 -26.72 2.86 23.51
N CYS A 90 -26.14 1.78 23.00
CA CYS A 90 -26.79 0.91 22.02
C CYS A 90 -28.02 0.22 22.62
N ASN A 91 -27.94 -0.20 23.88
CA ASN A 91 -29.04 -0.80 24.62
C ASN A 91 -30.03 0.23 25.18
N ALA A 92 -30.05 1.49 24.69
CA ALA A 92 -31.05 2.46 25.10
C ALA A 92 -32.44 2.10 24.56
N GLY A 93 -33.47 2.42 25.34
CA GLY A 93 -34.88 2.15 25.03
C GLY A 93 -35.41 2.84 23.77
N ALA A 94 -34.68 3.81 23.24
CA ALA A 94 -35.02 4.47 21.97
C ALA A 94 -34.70 3.61 20.73
N CYS A 95 -33.70 2.72 20.83
CA CYS A 95 -33.18 1.95 19.70
C CYS A 95 -33.20 0.44 20.01
N HIS A 96 -32.03 -0.18 20.21
CA HIS A 96 -31.94 -1.64 20.38
C HIS A 96 -32.38 -2.11 21.76
N GLY A 97 -32.43 -1.23 22.76
CA GLY A 97 -32.97 -1.51 24.10
C GLY A 97 -34.50 -1.48 24.21
N SER A 98 -35.20 -1.15 23.13
CA SER A 98 -36.66 -1.14 23.12
C SER A 98 -37.20 -2.57 23.09
N PHE A 99 -38.46 -2.77 23.51
CA PHE A 99 -39.08 -4.08 23.42
C PHE A 99 -38.98 -4.63 22.00
N GLN A 100 -39.19 -3.84 20.95
CA GLN A 100 -39.14 -4.34 19.56
C GLN A 100 -37.72 -4.43 18.97
N GLY A 101 -36.74 -3.70 19.52
CA GLY A 101 -35.42 -3.52 18.92
C GLY A 101 -35.47 -2.78 17.58
N ARG A 102 -34.35 -2.77 16.85
CA ARG A 102 -34.24 -2.17 15.51
C ARG A 102 -33.44 -3.07 14.58
N GLY A 103 -33.85 -3.16 13.31
CA GLY A 103 -33.14 -3.93 12.28
C GLY A 103 -33.02 -5.43 12.58
N GLY A 104 -33.97 -5.99 13.34
CA GLY A 104 -33.92 -7.38 13.79
C GLY A 104 -32.98 -7.64 14.98
N PHE A 105 -32.40 -6.59 15.57
CA PHE A 105 -31.48 -6.69 16.70
C PHE A 105 -32.07 -6.06 17.97
N ARG A 106 -32.11 -6.84 19.05
CA ARG A 106 -32.70 -6.51 20.36
C ARG A 106 -31.65 -6.72 21.45
N LEU A 107 -31.47 -5.71 22.30
CA LEU A 107 -30.72 -5.79 23.55
C LEU A 107 -31.67 -5.55 24.72
N SER A 108 -31.36 -6.15 25.87
CA SER A 108 -31.99 -5.77 27.12
C SER A 108 -31.60 -4.35 27.51
N LEU A 109 -32.58 -3.52 27.88
CA LEU A 109 -32.37 -2.13 28.35
C LEU A 109 -31.34 -2.03 29.49
N LEU A 110 -31.28 -3.08 30.32
CA LEU A 110 -30.39 -3.17 31.47
C LEU A 110 -29.21 -4.15 31.25
N GLY A 111 -29.13 -4.79 30.08
CA GLY A 111 -28.04 -5.72 29.75
C GLY A 111 -28.04 -7.03 30.55
N PHE A 112 -29.16 -7.42 31.18
CA PHE A 112 -29.26 -8.61 32.04
C PHE A 112 -29.73 -9.89 31.34
N ASP A 113 -30.34 -9.77 30.16
CA ASP A 113 -30.87 -10.89 29.36
C ASP A 113 -30.14 -10.91 28.01
N PRO A 114 -28.95 -11.54 27.94
CA PRO A 114 -28.08 -11.56 26.76
C PRO A 114 -28.51 -12.55 25.68
#